data_AF-A0A059WMV5-F1
#
_entry.id   AF-A0A059WMV5-F1
#
_cell.length_a   1.000
_cell.length_b   1.000
_cell.length_c   1.000
_cell.angle_alpha   90.00
_cell.angle_beta   90.00
_cell.angle_gamma   90.00
#
_symmetry.space_group_name_H-M   'P 1'
#
loop_
_entity.id
_entity.type
_entity.pdbx_description
1 polymer ?
#
loop_
_entity_poly.entity_id
_entity_poly.type
_entity_poly.pdbx_seq_one_letter_code
_entity_poly.pdbx_strand_id
1 'polypeptide(L)'
;MTLIIIIVIVLVVLVAIGAALLLGQNRKREHQRTQAAELREEARPNPTEVARNEAAAREKQAEAERAKAQADRLEAEAQERQRALDMERAHHEDTLREADRIDPDVDTRHPDYAPGTGTATAEADAPRTTETTTEPAAADTATHDTTHGTAHDPAHDPAGHDPATQAGTDPATDPTDPAQPRPVDGDPGTHRA
;
A
#
# COMPACT_ATOMS: atom_id res chain seq x y z
N MET A 1 -4.37 82.09 -19.06
CA MET A 1 -3.27 81.50 -19.87
C MET A 1 -2.63 80.30 -19.16
N THR A 2 -2.24 80.42 -17.89
CA THR A 2 -1.59 79.34 -17.11
C THR A 2 -2.45 78.09 -16.91
N LEU A 3 -3.74 78.23 -16.58
CA LEU A 3 -4.67 77.10 -16.39
C LEU A 3 -4.79 76.19 -17.63
N ILE A 4 -4.89 76.81 -18.82
CA ILE A 4 -5.01 76.09 -20.10
C ILE A 4 -3.75 75.27 -20.37
N ILE A 5 -2.56 75.82 -20.07
CA ILE A 5 -1.28 75.11 -20.23
C ILE A 5 -1.22 73.90 -19.29
N ILE A 6 -1.66 74.03 -18.04
CA ILE A 6 -1.68 72.92 -17.07
C ILE A 6 -2.61 71.80 -17.56
N ILE A 7 -3.80 72.14 -18.05
CA ILE A 7 -4.76 71.15 -18.58
C ILE A 7 -4.16 70.39 -19.78
N VAL A 8 -3.49 71.10 -20.70
CA VAL A 8 -2.84 70.48 -21.87
C VAL A 8 -1.71 69.55 -21.44
N ILE A 9 -0.87 69.94 -20.47
CA ILE A 9 0.21 69.10 -19.95
C ILE A 9 -0.37 67.83 -19.29
N VAL A 10 -1.42 67.98 -18.47
CA VAL A 10 -2.09 66.84 -17.81
C VAL A 10 -2.67 65.88 -18.85
N LEU A 11 -3.29 66.41 -19.91
CA LEU A 11 -3.85 65.59 -20.99
C LEU A 11 -2.75 64.79 -21.74
N VAL A 12 -1.63 65.44 -22.05
CA VAL A 12 -0.48 64.78 -22.72
C VAL A 12 0.11 63.69 -21.83
N VAL A 13 0.24 63.94 -20.53
CA VAL A 13 0.73 62.95 -19.56
C VAL A 13 -0.22 61.76 -19.45
N LEU A 14 -1.53 61.99 -19.41
CA LEU A 14 -2.53 60.91 -19.37
C LEU A 14 -2.49 60.03 -20.64
N VAL A 15 -2.34 60.65 -21.82
CA VAL A 15 -2.20 59.92 -23.09
C VAL A 15 -0.90 59.11 -23.13
N ALA A 16 0.21 59.69 -22.65
CA ALA A 16 1.50 59.00 -22.58
C ALA A 16 1.45 57.78 -21.64
N ILE A 17 0.81 57.92 -20.48
CA ILE A 17 0.61 56.80 -19.53
C ILE A 17 -0.28 55.72 -20.15
N GLY A 18 -1.38 56.11 -20.79
CA GLY A 18 -2.28 55.17 -21.48
C GLY A 18 -1.58 54.36 -22.58
N ALA A 19 -0.76 55.02 -23.40
CA ALA A 19 0.02 54.36 -24.44
C ALA A 19 1.08 53.41 -23.86
N ALA A 20 1.79 53.83 -22.80
CA ALA A 20 2.81 53.00 -22.16
C ALA A 20 2.24 51.69 -21.58
N LEU A 21 1.04 51.74 -20.99
CA LEU A 21 0.36 50.57 -20.43
C LEU A 21 -0.07 49.57 -21.51
N LEU A 22 -0.57 50.05 -22.65
CA LEU A 22 -0.99 49.22 -23.79
C LEU A 22 0.20 48.49 -24.44
N LEU A 23 1.34 49.18 -24.60
CA LEU A 23 2.56 48.57 -25.15
C LEU A 23 3.17 47.52 -24.22
N GLY A 24 3.05 47.70 -22.90
CA GLY A 24 3.55 46.74 -21.89
C GLY A 24 2.77 45.42 -21.84
N GLN A 25 1.47 45.43 -22.17
CA GLN A 25 0.65 44.21 -22.16
C GLN A 25 0.96 43.26 -23.33
N ASN A 26 1.31 43.79 -24.52
CA ASN A 26 1.64 42.95 -25.67
C ASN A 26 2.93 42.14 -25.45
N ARG A 27 3.92 42.74 -24.77
CA ARG A 27 5.18 42.09 -24.40
C ARG A 27 5.00 40.92 -23.43
N LYS A 28 4.02 41.00 -22.52
CA LYS A 28 3.68 39.89 -21.61
C LYS A 28 3.02 38.71 -22.32
N ARG A 29 2.23 38.97 -23.38
CA ARG A 29 1.56 37.91 -24.16
C ARG A 29 2.55 37.12 -25.01
N GLU A 30 3.60 37.77 -25.51
CA GLU A 30 4.69 37.09 -26.22
C GLU A 30 5.49 36.18 -25.29
N HIS A 31 5.83 36.66 -24.08
CA HIS A 31 6.51 35.83 -23.08
C HIS A 31 5.69 34.62 -22.59
N GLN A 32 4.37 34.77 -22.49
CA GLN A 32 3.49 33.64 -22.15
C GLN A 32 3.40 32.60 -23.27
N ARG A 33 3.47 33.04 -24.55
CA ARG A 33 3.50 32.11 -25.69
C ARG A 33 4.82 31.35 -25.80
N THR A 34 5.94 31.98 -25.52
CA THR A 34 7.25 31.30 -25.48
C THR A 34 7.35 30.35 -24.29
N GLN A 35 6.88 30.74 -23.10
CA GLN A 35 6.86 29.85 -21.94
C GLN A 35 5.96 28.63 -22.15
N ALA A 36 4.80 28.78 -22.80
CA ALA A 36 3.95 27.64 -23.14
C ALA A 36 4.55 26.71 -24.21
N ALA A 37 5.45 27.24 -25.06
CA ALA A 37 6.20 26.44 -26.02
C ALA A 37 7.36 25.68 -25.35
N GLU A 38 8.12 26.35 -24.47
CA GLU A 38 9.17 25.72 -23.64
C GLU A 38 8.59 24.62 -22.75
N LEU A 39 7.47 24.88 -22.07
CA LEU A 39 6.83 23.87 -21.21
C LEU A 39 6.33 22.65 -22.00
N ARG A 40 5.99 22.81 -23.29
CA ARG A 40 5.63 21.68 -24.18
C ARG A 40 6.84 20.89 -24.66
N GLU A 41 8.01 21.52 -24.69
CA GLU A 41 9.27 20.87 -25.05
C GLU A 41 9.85 20.13 -23.84
N GLU A 42 9.75 20.75 -22.66
CA GLU A 42 10.20 20.20 -21.37
C GLU A 42 9.27 19.08 -20.86
N ALA A 43 7.98 19.12 -21.21
CA ALA A 43 7.04 18.03 -20.92
C ALA A 43 7.13 16.85 -21.92
N ARG A 44 8.05 16.85 -22.89
CA ARG A 44 8.30 15.65 -23.70
C ARG A 44 9.11 14.67 -22.85
N PRO A 45 8.51 13.58 -22.38
CA PRO A 45 9.26 12.61 -21.59
C PRO A 45 10.39 12.04 -22.45
N ASN A 46 11.59 11.95 -21.89
CA ASN A 46 12.70 11.29 -22.55
C ASN A 46 12.29 9.83 -22.82
N PRO A 47 12.21 9.39 -24.09
CA PRO A 47 11.69 8.06 -24.42
C PRO A 47 12.52 6.93 -23.78
N THR A 48 13.78 7.20 -23.49
CA THR A 48 14.70 6.32 -22.76
C THR A 48 14.34 6.16 -21.28
N GLU A 49 13.92 7.24 -20.60
CA GLU A 49 13.51 7.17 -19.19
C GLU A 49 12.18 6.45 -19.04
N VAL A 50 11.23 6.69 -19.95
CA VAL A 50 9.95 5.94 -19.97
C VAL A 50 10.20 4.45 -20.17
N ALA A 51 11.01 4.08 -21.17
CA ALA A 51 11.35 2.68 -21.43
C ALA A 51 12.08 2.01 -20.24
N ARG A 52 12.98 2.74 -19.56
CA ARG A 52 13.67 2.26 -18.36
C ARG A 52 12.71 2.04 -17.19
N ASN A 53 11.79 2.98 -16.97
CA ASN A 53 10.78 2.88 -15.91
C ASN A 53 9.80 1.74 -16.19
N GLU A 54 9.38 1.55 -17.45
CA GLU A 54 8.56 0.40 -17.85
C GLU A 54 9.29 -0.94 -17.67
N ALA A 55 10.59 -1.00 -17.96
CA ALA A 55 11.40 -2.19 -17.73
C ALA A 55 11.50 -2.50 -16.22
N ALA A 56 11.79 -1.49 -15.40
CA ALA A 56 11.86 -1.62 -13.94
C ALA A 56 10.51 -2.03 -13.33
N ALA A 57 9.40 -1.46 -13.83
CA ALA A 57 8.06 -1.83 -13.40
C ALA A 57 7.73 -3.29 -13.73
N ARG A 58 8.06 -3.74 -14.95
CA ARG A 58 7.90 -5.15 -15.36
C ARG A 58 8.74 -6.11 -14.53
N GLU A 59 9.98 -5.73 -14.23
CA GLU A 59 10.87 -6.51 -13.36
C GLU A 59 10.28 -6.65 -11.95
N LYS A 60 9.81 -5.55 -11.36
CA LYS A 60 9.18 -5.55 -10.03
C LYS A 60 7.90 -6.37 -10.00
N GLN A 61 7.10 -6.32 -11.06
CA GLN A 61 5.91 -7.15 -11.18
C GLN A 61 6.27 -8.64 -11.24
N ALA A 62 7.26 -9.02 -12.04
CA ALA A 62 7.73 -10.41 -12.12
C ALA A 62 8.31 -10.90 -10.78
N GLU A 63 9.02 -10.04 -10.05
CA GLU A 63 9.51 -10.34 -8.70
C GLU A 63 8.35 -10.60 -7.72
N ALA A 64 7.32 -9.74 -7.74
CA ALA A 64 6.14 -9.91 -6.90
C ALA A 64 5.36 -11.21 -7.23
N GLU A 65 5.22 -11.55 -8.51
CA GLU A 65 4.58 -12.79 -8.95
C GLU A 65 5.36 -14.03 -8.48
N ARG A 66 6.70 -14.00 -8.52
CA ARG A 66 7.55 -15.08 -8.00
C ARG A 66 7.41 -15.22 -6.49
N ALA A 67 7.43 -14.10 -5.76
CA ALA A 67 7.27 -14.10 -4.31
C ALA A 67 5.91 -14.67 -3.90
N LYS A 68 4.83 -14.30 -4.61
CA LYS A 68 3.49 -14.85 -4.40
C LYS A 68 3.46 -16.37 -4.66
N ALA A 69 4.00 -16.82 -5.79
CA ALA A 69 4.06 -18.25 -6.10
C ALA A 69 4.87 -19.05 -5.07
N GLN A 70 5.92 -18.45 -4.49
CA GLN A 70 6.68 -19.07 -3.41
C GLN A 70 5.86 -19.14 -2.11
N ALA A 71 5.16 -18.07 -1.75
CA ALA A 71 4.28 -18.04 -0.60
C ALA A 71 3.17 -19.11 -0.71
N ASP A 72 2.50 -19.19 -1.86
CA ASP A 72 1.45 -20.19 -2.11
C ASP A 72 1.98 -21.63 -1.96
N ARG A 73 3.22 -21.90 -2.38
CA ARG A 73 3.87 -23.21 -2.19
C ARG A 73 4.15 -23.52 -0.72
N LEU A 74 4.70 -22.54 0.02
CA LEU A 74 4.98 -22.71 1.44
C LEU A 74 3.69 -22.91 2.24
N GLU A 75 2.62 -22.21 1.88
CA GLU A 75 1.32 -22.39 2.49
C GLU A 75 0.76 -23.79 2.22
N ALA A 76 0.85 -24.28 0.97
CA ALA A 76 0.43 -25.63 0.63
C ALA A 76 1.23 -26.70 1.43
N GLU A 77 2.55 -26.53 1.55
CA GLU A 77 3.40 -27.42 2.35
C GLU A 77 3.01 -27.39 3.84
N ALA A 78 2.78 -26.20 4.39
CA ALA A 78 2.35 -26.06 5.78
C ALA A 78 0.99 -26.74 6.02
N GLN A 79 0.03 -26.59 5.11
CA GLN A 79 -1.26 -27.26 5.18
C GLN A 79 -1.12 -28.79 5.10
N GLU A 80 -0.24 -29.29 4.23
CA GLU A 80 0.04 -30.73 4.12
C GLU A 80 0.66 -31.28 5.41
N ARG A 81 1.66 -30.58 5.96
CA ARG A 81 2.27 -30.91 7.25
C ARG A 81 1.26 -30.93 8.37
N GLN A 82 0.37 -29.93 8.43
CA GLN A 82 -0.67 -29.86 9.45
C GLN A 82 -1.62 -31.05 9.34
N ARG A 83 -2.09 -31.38 8.13
CA ARG A 83 -2.93 -32.57 7.90
C ARG A 83 -2.23 -33.86 8.30
N ALA A 84 -0.94 -33.99 7.99
CA ALA A 84 -0.17 -35.16 8.39
C ALA A 84 -0.09 -35.29 9.93
N LEU A 85 0.16 -34.18 10.63
CA LEU A 85 0.16 -34.16 12.10
C LEU A 85 -1.22 -34.50 12.67
N ASP A 86 -2.29 -33.98 12.09
CA ASP A 86 -3.66 -34.26 12.54
C ASP A 86 -4.01 -35.75 12.33
N MET A 87 -3.59 -36.35 11.22
CA MET A 87 -3.73 -37.80 10.99
C MET A 87 -2.91 -38.61 11.99
N GLU A 88 -1.66 -38.24 12.26
CA GLU A 88 -0.79 -38.92 13.22
C GLU A 88 -1.39 -38.86 14.64
N ARG A 89 -1.93 -37.70 15.04
CA ARG A 89 -2.66 -37.54 16.30
C ARG A 89 -3.88 -38.44 16.36
N ALA A 90 -4.71 -38.46 15.31
CA ALA A 90 -5.88 -39.32 15.25
C ALA A 90 -5.49 -40.82 15.36
N HIS A 91 -4.45 -41.24 14.64
CA HIS A 91 -3.92 -42.61 14.73
C HIS A 91 -3.39 -42.94 16.13
N HIS A 92 -2.71 -42.00 16.77
CA HIS A 92 -2.21 -42.18 18.12
C HIS A 92 -3.36 -42.33 19.13
N GLU A 93 -4.36 -41.45 19.08
CA GLU A 93 -5.56 -41.53 19.92
C GLU A 93 -6.35 -42.83 19.70
N ASP A 94 -6.50 -43.26 18.45
CA ASP A 94 -7.14 -44.53 18.12
C ASP A 94 -6.35 -45.72 18.67
N THR A 95 -5.02 -45.68 18.59
CA THR A 95 -4.15 -46.72 19.16
C THR A 95 -4.27 -46.78 20.67
N LEU A 96 -4.29 -45.63 21.35
CA LEU A 96 -4.49 -45.55 22.80
C LEU A 96 -5.86 -46.10 23.19
N ARG A 97 -6.91 -45.74 22.46
CA ARG A 97 -8.27 -46.24 22.70
C ARG A 97 -8.37 -47.76 22.49
N GLU A 98 -7.63 -48.32 21.54
CA GLU A 98 -7.57 -49.77 21.33
C GLU A 98 -6.82 -50.46 22.46
N ALA A 99 -5.69 -49.89 22.89
CA ALA A 99 -4.90 -50.42 24.01
C ALA A 99 -5.74 -50.48 25.30
N ASP A 100 -6.38 -49.36 25.66
CA ASP A 100 -7.25 -49.26 26.84
C ASP A 100 -8.43 -50.24 26.79
N ARG A 101 -8.92 -50.61 25.59
CA ARG A 101 -10.04 -51.57 25.45
C ARG A 101 -9.62 -53.00 25.73
N ILE A 102 -8.38 -53.34 25.44
CA ILE A 102 -7.83 -54.69 25.62
C ILE A 102 -7.29 -54.84 27.04
N ASP A 103 -6.87 -53.74 27.68
CA ASP A 103 -6.35 -53.73 29.03
C ASP A 103 -7.45 -54.09 30.06
N PRO A 104 -7.30 -55.22 30.80
CA PRO A 104 -8.26 -55.62 31.83
C PRO A 104 -8.29 -54.67 33.04
N ASP A 105 -7.27 -53.82 33.21
CA ASP A 105 -7.15 -52.87 34.33
C ASP A 105 -7.88 -51.53 34.05
N VAL A 106 -8.37 -51.29 32.82
CA VAL A 106 -9.06 -50.05 32.42
C VAL A 106 -10.56 -50.26 32.22
N ASP A 107 -11.40 -49.54 32.98
CA ASP A 107 -12.86 -49.55 32.79
C ASP A 107 -13.31 -48.55 31.72
N THR A 108 -13.26 -48.99 30.46
CA THR A 108 -13.70 -48.21 29.30
C THR A 108 -15.22 -47.96 29.23
N ARG A 109 -16.03 -48.50 30.15
CA ARG A 109 -17.50 -48.30 30.19
C ARG A 109 -17.93 -47.20 31.15
N HIS A 110 -17.00 -46.64 31.93
CA HIS A 110 -17.30 -45.55 32.86
C HIS A 110 -17.64 -44.25 32.10
N PRO A 111 -18.67 -43.49 32.52
CA PRO A 111 -19.08 -42.26 31.82
C PRO A 111 -18.00 -41.16 31.80
N ASP A 112 -17.03 -41.20 32.71
CA ASP A 112 -15.89 -40.27 32.76
C ASP A 112 -14.63 -40.77 32.03
N TYR A 113 -14.73 -41.85 31.25
CA TYR A 113 -13.58 -42.37 30.50
C TYR A 113 -13.16 -41.40 29.37
N ALA A 114 -11.89 -41.01 29.38
CA ALA A 114 -11.25 -40.29 28.31
C ALA A 114 -9.93 -41.01 27.93
N PRO A 115 -9.79 -41.49 26.68
CA PRO A 115 -8.60 -42.20 26.22
C PRO A 115 -7.36 -41.30 26.29
N GLY A 116 -6.25 -41.83 26.80
CA GLY A 116 -4.98 -41.09 26.89
C GLY A 116 -4.87 -40.03 28.00
N THR A 117 -5.96 -39.73 28.72
CA THR A 117 -5.89 -38.91 29.96
C THR A 117 -5.83 -39.77 31.21
N GLY A 118 -5.29 -40.99 31.07
CA GLY A 118 -5.13 -41.95 32.15
C GLY A 118 -4.59 -41.24 33.38
N THR A 119 -5.46 -41.10 34.37
CA THR A 119 -5.10 -40.82 35.75
C THR A 119 -3.99 -41.79 36.11
N ALA A 120 -2.76 -41.28 36.15
CA ALA A 120 -1.66 -41.90 36.86
C ALA A 120 -2.01 -41.87 38.36
N THR A 121 -2.96 -42.69 38.78
CA THR A 121 -3.01 -43.23 40.14
C THR A 121 -2.20 -44.53 40.13
N ALA A 122 -0.97 -44.43 39.66
CA ALA A 122 0.11 -45.28 40.10
C ALA A 122 1.06 -44.32 40.82
N GLU A 123 1.28 -44.57 42.10
CA GLU A 123 2.37 -44.01 42.89
C GLU A 123 3.70 -44.17 42.14
N ALA A 124 4.01 -43.22 41.26
CA ALA A 124 5.36 -42.99 40.80
C ALA A 124 6.01 -42.09 41.85
N ASP A 125 6.64 -42.75 42.81
CA ASP A 125 7.74 -42.24 43.64
C ASP A 125 8.46 -41.10 42.90
N ALA A 126 8.17 -39.87 43.31
CA ALA A 126 8.84 -38.69 42.80
C ALA A 126 10.29 -38.73 43.30
N PRO A 127 11.32 -38.81 42.44
CA PRO A 127 12.65 -38.44 42.89
C PRO A 127 12.62 -36.95 43.20
N ARG A 128 12.60 -36.66 44.50
CA ARG A 128 12.86 -35.35 45.11
C ARG A 128 14.07 -34.73 44.41
N THR A 129 13.82 -33.80 43.50
CA THR A 129 14.85 -32.92 42.96
C THR A 129 15.34 -32.04 44.10
N THR A 130 16.52 -32.37 44.61
CA THR A 130 17.32 -31.49 45.45
C THR A 130 17.56 -30.18 44.71
N GLU A 131 17.12 -29.08 45.30
CA GLU A 131 17.54 -27.74 44.96
C GLU A 131 19.08 -27.70 44.96
N THR A 132 19.68 -27.53 43.78
CA THR A 132 21.05 -27.01 43.68
C THR A 132 20.93 -25.59 43.16
N THR A 133 20.88 -24.67 44.10
CA THR A 133 21.16 -23.26 43.93
C THR A 133 22.42 -23.08 43.08
N THR A 134 22.27 -22.64 41.84
CA THR A 134 23.38 -22.04 41.09
C THR A 134 23.26 -20.53 41.27
N GLU A 135 24.01 -20.06 42.26
CA GLU A 135 24.29 -18.67 42.57
C GLU A 135 25.06 -18.02 41.40
N PRO A 136 24.62 -16.87 40.85
CA PRO A 136 25.44 -16.11 39.92
C PRO A 136 26.45 -15.30 40.73
N ALA A 137 27.67 -15.82 40.84
CA ALA A 137 28.80 -15.13 41.42
C ALA A 137 29.18 -13.90 40.58
N ALA A 138 29.41 -12.81 41.30
CA ALA A 138 29.69 -11.48 40.80
C ALA A 138 31.06 -11.32 40.10
N ALA A 139 31.08 -10.30 39.25
CA ALA A 139 32.16 -9.33 39.04
C ALA A 139 33.54 -9.82 38.58
N ASP A 140 33.89 -9.47 37.34
CA ASP A 140 35.19 -8.84 37.12
C ASP A 140 35.05 -7.57 36.27
N THR A 141 35.80 -6.55 36.69
CA THR A 141 35.72 -5.16 36.27
C THR A 141 36.81 -4.91 35.23
N ALA A 142 36.46 -4.38 34.06
CA ALA A 142 37.42 -3.68 33.21
C ALA A 142 36.76 -2.54 32.44
N THR A 143 36.92 -1.36 33.03
CA THR A 143 36.77 0.00 32.49
C THR A 143 37.44 0.20 31.12
N HIS A 144 36.77 0.91 30.21
CA HIS A 144 37.27 1.84 29.16
C HIS A 144 36.17 1.96 28.07
N ASP A 145 35.85 3.07 27.41
CA ASP A 145 36.20 4.49 27.47
C ASP A 145 35.23 5.19 26.48
N THR A 146 34.75 6.37 26.85
CA THR A 146 34.28 7.50 26.01
C THR A 146 33.68 7.23 24.61
N THR A 147 32.43 7.63 24.39
CA THR A 147 32.05 8.86 23.64
C THR A 147 30.54 9.02 23.63
N HIS A 148 30.02 9.95 24.45
CA HIS A 148 28.68 10.50 24.30
C HIS A 148 28.71 11.60 23.22
N GLY A 149 28.04 11.35 22.10
CA GLY A 149 27.72 12.35 21.08
C GLY A 149 26.22 12.50 20.96
N THR A 150 25.71 13.60 21.51
CA THR A 150 24.31 14.05 21.53
C THR A 150 23.75 14.33 20.14
N ALA A 151 22.53 13.86 19.86
CA ALA A 151 21.54 14.50 18.98
C ALA A 151 20.15 13.93 19.34
N HIS A 152 19.43 14.53 20.28
CA HIS A 152 18.45 15.60 20.07
C HIS A 152 17.22 15.15 19.26
N ASP A 153 16.22 14.74 20.04
CA ASP A 153 14.82 14.53 19.71
C ASP A 153 14.09 15.88 19.60
N PRO A 154 13.32 16.15 18.53
CA PRO A 154 12.25 17.11 18.60
C PRO A 154 10.89 16.40 18.46
N ALA A 155 10.25 16.23 19.62
CA ALA A 155 8.86 16.53 19.91
C ALA A 155 7.84 16.33 18.78
N HIS A 156 7.03 15.29 18.93
CA HIS A 156 5.72 15.11 18.31
C HIS A 156 4.75 16.23 18.71
N ASP A 157 4.11 16.86 17.72
CA ASP A 157 2.96 17.75 17.86
C ASP A 157 1.72 17.05 17.28
N PRO A 158 0.69 16.69 18.08
CA PRO A 158 -0.55 16.14 17.56
C PRO A 158 -1.65 17.22 17.56
N ALA A 159 -1.75 17.97 16.46
CA ALA A 159 -2.89 18.83 16.19
C ALA A 159 -3.54 18.42 14.86
N GLY A 160 -4.83 18.10 14.93
CA GLY A 160 -5.55 17.25 14.00
C GLY A 160 -5.81 17.80 12.60
N HIS A 161 -6.23 16.90 11.72
CA HIS A 161 -7.08 17.19 10.56
C HIS A 161 -7.99 15.99 10.29
N ASP A 162 -9.31 16.25 10.33
CA ASP A 162 -10.39 15.35 9.91
C ASP A 162 -10.37 15.13 8.39
N PRO A 163 -10.56 13.90 7.89
CA PRO A 163 -11.05 13.70 6.54
C PRO A 163 -12.58 13.55 6.58
N ALA A 164 -13.27 14.66 6.32
CA ALA A 164 -14.69 14.63 6.00
C ALA A 164 -14.92 13.87 4.68
N THR A 165 -15.68 12.79 4.80
CA THR A 165 -16.47 12.13 3.76
C THR A 165 -17.13 13.15 2.82
N GLN A 166 -16.80 13.13 1.54
CA GLN A 166 -17.71 13.61 0.49
C GLN A 166 -17.95 12.50 -0.52
N ALA A 167 -19.13 11.93 -0.39
CA ALA A 167 -19.76 11.00 -1.31
C ALA A 167 -20.39 11.76 -2.48
N GLY A 168 -20.26 11.18 -3.68
CA GLY A 168 -21.29 11.11 -4.73
C GLY A 168 -21.97 12.39 -5.20
N THR A 169 -21.59 12.84 -6.40
CA THR A 169 -22.57 13.44 -7.32
C THR A 169 -22.45 12.77 -8.70
N ASP A 170 -23.50 12.03 -9.05
CA ASP A 170 -23.81 11.61 -10.42
C ASP A 170 -23.98 12.83 -11.34
N PRO A 171 -23.80 12.65 -12.66
CA PRO A 171 -24.96 12.95 -13.49
C PRO A 171 -25.13 11.98 -14.67
N ALA A 172 -26.29 11.34 -14.72
CA ALA A 172 -26.87 10.80 -15.94
C ALA A 172 -27.99 11.74 -16.46
N THR A 173 -27.98 11.94 -17.79
CA THR A 173 -29.06 12.42 -18.71
C THR A 173 -29.50 13.89 -18.62
N ASP A 174 -29.15 14.73 -19.61
CA ASP A 174 -29.82 15.01 -20.92
C ASP A 174 -30.89 16.13 -20.78
N PRO A 175 -30.88 17.22 -21.60
CA PRO A 175 -31.59 17.18 -22.90
C PRO A 175 -31.10 18.16 -24.00
N THR A 176 -31.25 17.73 -25.27
CA THR A 176 -31.49 18.57 -26.47
C THR A 176 -30.32 19.30 -27.15
N ASP A 177 -29.92 18.83 -28.35
CA ASP A 177 -29.51 19.70 -29.47
C ASP A 177 -29.85 19.01 -30.82
N PRO A 178 -30.40 19.71 -31.84
CA PRO A 178 -31.23 19.13 -32.88
C PRO A 178 -30.48 18.79 -34.18
N ALA A 179 -31.08 17.87 -34.93
CA ALA A 179 -31.09 17.82 -36.39
C ALA A 179 -29.75 17.93 -37.14
N GLN A 180 -29.21 16.77 -37.54
CA GLN A 180 -28.62 16.64 -38.88
C GLN A 180 -29.16 15.39 -39.58
N PRO A 181 -29.91 15.53 -40.69
CA PRO A 181 -30.23 14.39 -41.55
C PRO A 181 -28.99 13.99 -42.34
N ARG A 182 -28.63 12.70 -42.27
CA ARG A 182 -27.65 12.07 -43.15
C ARG A 182 -28.24 11.95 -44.56
N PRO A 183 -27.54 12.36 -45.64
CA PRO A 183 -27.96 12.00 -46.99
C PRO A 183 -27.71 10.51 -47.20
N VAL A 184 -28.79 9.82 -47.54
CA VAL A 184 -28.82 8.52 -48.22
C VAL A 184 -28.19 8.67 -49.60
N ASP A 185 -27.35 7.71 -50.01
CA ASP A 185 -27.30 7.14 -51.37
C ASP A 185 -26.13 6.16 -51.50
N GLY A 186 -26.37 4.97 -52.06
CA GLY A 186 -25.32 4.10 -52.60
C GLY A 186 -25.37 2.60 -52.30
N ASP A 187 -26.49 1.95 -52.66
CA ASP A 187 -26.55 0.61 -53.31
C ASP A 187 -25.89 -0.64 -52.65
N PRO A 188 -26.70 -1.58 -52.14
CA PRO A 188 -26.33 -2.99 -52.04
C PRO A 188 -27.19 -3.84 -52.98
N GLY A 189 -26.74 -4.08 -54.21
CA GLY A 189 -27.52 -4.92 -55.10
C GLY A 189 -26.85 -5.34 -56.40
N THR A 190 -26.11 -6.43 -56.37
CA THR A 190 -26.28 -7.45 -57.43
C THR A 190 -25.95 -8.84 -56.90
N HIS A 191 -27.03 -9.55 -56.60
CA HIS A 191 -27.09 -11.01 -56.68
C HIS A 191 -26.98 -11.48 -58.15
N ARG A 192 -26.76 -12.80 -58.29
CA ARG A 192 -26.81 -13.69 -59.47
C ARG A 192 -25.46 -13.90 -60.19
N ALA A 193 -25.09 -15.12 -60.58
CA ALA A 193 -25.77 -16.42 -60.59
C ALA A 193 -24.72 -17.54 -60.56
#